data_AF-A0A959JD90-F1
#
_entry.id   AF-A0A959JD90-F1
#
_cell.length_a   1.000
_cell.length_b   1.000
_cell.length_c   1.000
_cell.angle_alpha   90.00
_cell.angle_beta   90.00
_cell.angle_gamma   90.00
#
_symmetry.space_group_name_H-M   'P 1'
#
loop_
_entity.id
_entity.type
_entity.pdbx_description
1 polymer ?
#
loop_
_entity_poly.entity_id
_entity_poly.type
_entity_poly.pdbx_seq_one_letter_code
_entity_poly.pdbx_strand_id
1 'polypeptide(L)'
;MKSKLLHSWATSLGICVMALLLFRFHAIREEVTDNRQNSSRIIDINQFTYTIARQHDDFYSFIGVRALTMVHLAIHDLYSAYDHTYEPYLVKNLGSVDFDPEAAAIAATNTLLESIYAKRRDTINQVCEQWQMDIPAGPAKERGETLGRQVAQKYLAFRDHDGHEKNGD
;
A
#
# COMPACT_ATOMS: atom_id res chain seq x y z
N MET A 1 -24.01 -60.04 -0.47
CA MET A 1 -24.43 -58.78 0.19
C MET A 1 -23.28 -57.84 0.59
N LYS A 2 -21.99 -58.15 0.30
CA LYS A 2 -20.83 -57.30 0.68
C LYS A 2 -20.33 -56.33 -0.42
N SER A 3 -20.68 -56.55 -1.69
CA SER A 3 -20.15 -55.76 -2.83
C SER A 3 -20.82 -54.39 -3.04
N LYS A 4 -22.06 -54.20 -2.58
CA LYS A 4 -22.78 -52.91 -2.65
C LYS A 4 -22.26 -51.89 -1.64
N LEU A 5 -21.71 -52.35 -0.51
CA LEU A 5 -21.12 -51.46 0.50
C LEU A 5 -19.80 -50.86 0.01
N LEU A 6 -18.93 -51.63 -0.66
CA LEU A 6 -17.62 -51.13 -1.11
C LEU A 6 -17.71 -50.04 -2.20
N HIS A 7 -18.74 -50.07 -3.05
CA HIS A 7 -18.96 -49.03 -4.08
C HIS A 7 -19.46 -47.69 -3.49
N SER A 8 -20.19 -47.72 -2.37
CA SER A 8 -20.71 -46.51 -1.72
C SER A 8 -19.63 -45.70 -1.02
N TRP A 9 -18.53 -46.35 -0.60
CA TRP A 9 -17.47 -45.68 0.15
C TRP A 9 -16.47 -45.00 -0.80
N ALA A 10 -16.21 -45.61 -1.97
CA ALA A 10 -15.35 -45.04 -3.00
C ALA A 10 -15.94 -43.76 -3.63
N THR A 11 -17.26 -43.72 -3.86
CA THR A 11 -17.95 -42.52 -4.36
C THR A 11 -18.02 -41.42 -3.31
N SER A 12 -18.27 -41.78 -2.05
CA SER A 12 -18.26 -40.82 -0.94
C SER A 12 -16.88 -40.20 -0.71
N LEU A 13 -15.81 -40.98 -0.85
CA LEU A 13 -14.44 -40.46 -0.72
C LEU A 13 -14.09 -39.49 -1.86
N GLY A 14 -14.48 -39.82 -3.10
CA GLY A 14 -14.28 -38.94 -4.26
C GLY A 14 -15.03 -37.62 -4.15
N ILE A 15 -16.27 -37.64 -3.64
CA ILE A 15 -17.06 -36.43 -3.38
C ILE A 15 -16.40 -35.56 -2.30
N CYS A 16 -15.92 -36.14 -1.20
CA CYS A 16 -15.22 -35.40 -0.16
C CYS A 16 -13.92 -34.74 -0.65
N VAL A 17 -13.10 -35.46 -1.44
CA VAL A 17 -11.87 -34.90 -2.00
C VAL A 17 -12.17 -33.77 -2.97
N MET A 18 -13.18 -33.91 -3.83
CA MET A 18 -13.60 -32.85 -4.75
C MET A 18 -14.15 -31.63 -4.00
N ALA A 19 -14.95 -31.82 -2.95
CA ALA A 19 -15.45 -30.73 -2.11
C ALA A 19 -14.31 -29.96 -1.40
N LEU A 20 -13.30 -30.69 -0.89
CA LEU A 20 -12.11 -30.08 -0.29
C LEU A 20 -11.28 -29.29 -1.32
N LEU A 21 -11.12 -29.81 -2.55
CA LEU A 21 -10.42 -29.10 -3.62
C LEU A 21 -11.17 -27.84 -4.06
N LEU A 22 -12.49 -27.90 -4.20
CA LEU A 22 -13.31 -26.73 -4.54
C LEU A 22 -13.29 -25.68 -3.43
N PHE A 23 -13.34 -26.10 -2.16
CA PHE A 23 -13.21 -25.20 -1.02
C PHE A 23 -11.83 -24.53 -0.99
N ARG A 24 -10.76 -25.28 -1.23
CA ARG A 24 -9.39 -24.73 -1.35
C ARG A 24 -9.26 -23.77 -2.52
N PHE A 25 -9.83 -24.09 -3.68
CA PHE A 25 -9.86 -23.18 -4.84
C PHE A 25 -10.62 -21.88 -4.55
N HIS A 26 -11.73 -21.97 -3.83
CA HIS A 26 -12.51 -20.79 -3.44
C HIS A 26 -11.75 -19.89 -2.47
N ALA A 27 -11.14 -20.46 -1.44
CA ALA A 27 -10.31 -19.70 -0.47
C ALA A 27 -9.12 -19.01 -1.15
N ILE A 28 -8.40 -19.72 -2.04
CA ILE A 28 -7.29 -19.13 -2.82
C ILE A 28 -7.80 -17.99 -3.72
N ARG A 29 -8.99 -18.15 -4.32
CA ARG A 29 -9.58 -17.11 -5.17
C ARG A 29 -9.92 -15.86 -4.36
N GLU A 30 -10.48 -15.99 -3.16
CA GLU A 30 -10.77 -14.86 -2.28
C GLU A 30 -9.50 -14.12 -1.85
N GLU A 31 -8.46 -14.87 -1.43
CA GLU A 31 -7.15 -14.31 -1.05
C GLU A 31 -6.49 -13.55 -2.22
N VAL A 32 -6.52 -14.09 -3.44
CA VAL A 32 -5.97 -13.43 -4.63
C VAL A 32 -6.76 -12.17 -5.00
N THR A 33 -8.08 -12.17 -4.85
CA THR A 33 -8.89 -10.97 -5.12
C THR A 33 -8.67 -9.86 -4.10
N ASP A 34 -8.60 -10.22 -2.82
CA ASP A 34 -8.28 -9.28 -1.74
C ASP A 34 -6.89 -8.68 -1.93
N ASN A 35 -5.89 -9.52 -2.24
CA ASN A 35 -4.52 -9.04 -2.49
C ASN A 35 -4.41 -8.15 -3.74
N ARG A 36 -5.19 -8.41 -4.80
CA ARG A 36 -5.26 -7.53 -5.98
C ARG A 36 -5.92 -6.18 -5.66
N GLN A 37 -6.96 -6.18 -4.84
CA GLN A 37 -7.62 -4.96 -4.40
C GLN A 37 -6.69 -4.14 -3.50
N ASN A 38 -5.97 -4.80 -2.58
CA ASN A 38 -4.97 -4.16 -1.72
C ASN A 38 -3.76 -3.64 -2.52
N SER A 39 -3.42 -4.27 -3.64
CA SER A 39 -2.30 -3.84 -4.51
C SER A 39 -2.68 -2.75 -5.51
N SER A 40 -3.95 -2.61 -5.90
CA SER A 40 -4.33 -1.66 -6.95
C SER A 40 -4.04 -0.22 -6.56
N ARG A 41 -4.25 0.14 -5.28
CA ARG A 41 -3.97 1.51 -4.83
C ARG A 41 -2.48 1.86 -4.87
N ILE A 42 -1.61 0.92 -4.54
CA ILE A 42 -0.17 1.14 -4.57
C ILE A 42 0.33 1.35 -6.01
N ILE A 43 -0.27 0.64 -6.97
CA ILE A 43 -0.01 0.86 -8.40
C ILE A 43 -0.47 2.25 -8.83
N ASP A 44 -1.66 2.69 -8.39
CA ASP A 44 -2.17 4.03 -8.68
C ASP A 44 -1.28 5.13 -8.10
N ILE A 45 -0.83 4.96 -6.84
CA ILE A 45 0.13 5.87 -6.19
C ILE A 45 1.44 5.94 -6.98
N ASN A 46 1.97 4.80 -7.43
CA ASN A 46 3.18 4.77 -8.24
C ASN A 46 3.00 5.55 -9.56
N GLN A 47 1.90 5.28 -10.28
CA GLN A 47 1.60 5.94 -11.54
C GLN A 47 1.39 7.44 -11.36
N PHE A 48 0.68 7.84 -10.30
CA PHE A 48 0.44 9.24 -9.96
C PHE A 48 1.73 9.96 -9.60
N THR A 49 2.55 9.38 -8.73
CA THR A 49 3.84 9.94 -8.32
C THR A 49 4.78 10.09 -9.51
N TYR A 50 4.87 9.07 -10.38
CA TYR A 50 5.63 9.13 -11.62
C TYR A 50 5.13 10.26 -12.53
N THR A 51 3.81 10.40 -12.67
CA THR A 51 3.21 11.44 -13.53
C THR A 51 3.55 12.83 -13.01
N ILE A 52 3.42 13.07 -11.70
CA ILE A 52 3.76 14.35 -11.06
C ILE A 52 5.25 14.66 -11.23
N ALA A 53 6.12 13.69 -10.97
CA ALA A 53 7.57 13.82 -11.12
C ALA A 53 7.96 14.11 -12.57
N ARG A 54 7.42 13.35 -13.53
CA ARG A 54 7.67 13.58 -14.96
C ARG A 54 7.20 14.96 -15.40
N GLN A 55 6.00 15.38 -14.98
CA GLN A 55 5.49 16.70 -15.35
C GLN A 55 6.24 17.85 -14.67
N HIS A 56 7.05 17.59 -13.64
CA HIS A 56 7.88 18.61 -13.01
C HIS A 56 9.03 19.03 -13.93
N ASP A 57 9.78 18.05 -14.44
CA ASP A 57 11.00 18.32 -15.22
C ASP A 57 11.45 17.14 -16.10
N ASP A 58 10.57 16.20 -16.48
CA ASP A 58 10.91 14.99 -17.25
C ASP A 58 12.08 14.17 -16.66
N PHE A 59 12.30 14.23 -15.34
CA PHE A 59 13.44 13.62 -14.64
C PHE A 59 14.81 14.19 -15.05
N TYR A 60 14.87 15.44 -15.52
CA TYR A 60 16.15 16.13 -15.72
C TYR A 60 16.89 16.40 -14.39
N SER A 61 16.17 16.44 -13.27
CA SER A 61 16.76 16.52 -11.92
C SER A 61 16.50 15.25 -11.11
N PHE A 62 17.17 15.15 -9.95
CA PHE A 62 16.93 14.06 -9.00
C PHE A 62 15.69 14.25 -8.13
N ILE A 63 14.94 15.36 -8.26
CA ILE A 63 13.72 15.61 -7.47
C ILE A 63 12.69 14.50 -7.69
N GLY A 64 12.48 14.11 -8.96
CA GLY A 64 11.53 13.05 -9.32
C GLY A 64 11.87 11.69 -8.72
N VAL A 65 13.13 11.26 -8.87
CA VAL A 65 13.62 9.98 -8.33
C VAL A 65 13.58 9.98 -6.81
N ARG A 66 13.96 11.09 -6.17
CA ARG A 66 13.91 11.26 -4.71
C ARG A 66 12.47 11.18 -4.20
N ALA A 67 11.52 11.85 -4.87
CA ALA A 67 10.10 11.80 -4.49
C ALA A 67 9.53 10.38 -4.56
N LEU A 68 9.74 9.67 -5.67
CA LEU A 68 9.34 8.27 -5.83
C LEU A 68 9.92 7.38 -4.72
N THR A 69 11.21 7.57 -4.43
CA THR A 69 11.90 6.78 -3.40
C THR A 69 11.32 7.03 -2.02
N MET A 70 11.10 8.29 -1.64
CA MET A 70 10.52 8.64 -0.34
C MET A 70 9.09 8.13 -0.18
N VAL A 71 8.25 8.25 -1.22
CA VAL A 71 6.89 7.71 -1.20
C VAL A 71 6.89 6.20 -1.00
N HIS A 72 7.67 5.47 -1.79
CA HIS A 72 7.70 4.00 -1.70
C HIS A 72 8.33 3.48 -0.41
N LEU A 73 9.34 4.16 0.14
CA LEU A 73 9.89 3.81 1.45
C LEU A 73 8.91 4.10 2.60
N ALA A 74 8.14 5.19 2.53
CA ALA A 74 7.09 5.46 3.50
C ALA A 74 5.98 4.40 3.47
N ILE A 75 5.55 3.99 2.27
CA ILE A 75 4.57 2.90 2.08
C ILE A 75 5.14 1.59 2.61
N HIS A 76 6.39 1.28 2.30
CA HIS A 76 7.06 0.08 2.80
C HIS A 76 7.06 0.02 4.33
N ASP A 77 7.38 1.12 5.02
CA ASP A 77 7.40 1.16 6.49
C ASP A 77 6.01 0.98 7.09
N LEU A 78 4.97 1.55 6.46
CA LEU A 78 3.58 1.39 6.88
C LEU A 78 3.10 -0.05 6.72
N TYR A 79 3.34 -0.68 5.56
CA TYR A 79 2.94 -2.08 5.35
C TYR A 79 3.76 -3.05 6.20
N SER A 80 5.05 -2.78 6.42
CA SER A 80 5.89 -3.55 7.34
C SER A 80 5.37 -3.47 8.78
N ALA A 81 4.82 -2.33 9.19
CA ALA A 81 4.19 -2.18 10.49
C ALA A 81 2.79 -2.84 10.59
N TYR A 82 2.09 -3.00 9.48
CA TYR A 82 0.78 -3.65 9.43
C TYR A 82 0.88 -5.18 9.43
N ASP A 83 1.70 -5.73 8.53
CA ASP A 83 1.82 -7.19 8.31
C ASP A 83 2.95 -7.82 9.14
N HIS A 84 3.87 -7.01 9.69
CA HIS A 84 5.02 -7.46 10.50
C HIS A 84 5.95 -8.48 9.81
N THR A 85 5.82 -8.67 8.49
CA THR A 85 6.61 -9.62 7.70
C THR A 85 8.01 -9.11 7.36
N TYR A 86 8.16 -7.78 7.23
CA TYR A 86 9.41 -7.14 6.81
C TYR A 86 9.90 -6.14 7.85
N GLU A 87 11.22 -5.91 7.89
CA GLU A 87 11.83 -4.91 8.76
C GLU A 87 11.63 -3.50 8.16
N PRO A 88 11.02 -2.55 8.87
CA PRO A 88 10.89 -1.18 8.38
C PRO A 88 12.26 -0.53 8.11
N TYR A 89 12.34 0.28 7.06
CA TYR A 89 13.54 0.98 6.65
C TYR A 89 13.93 2.11 7.63
N LEU A 90 13.03 3.08 7.83
CA LEU A 90 13.30 4.25 8.69
C LEU A 90 12.49 4.20 9.97
N VAL A 91 11.18 3.98 9.88
CA VAL A 91 10.26 4.12 11.01
C VAL A 91 9.94 2.77 11.63
N LYS A 92 10.84 2.29 12.51
CA LYS A 92 10.82 0.92 13.05
C LYS A 92 9.73 0.64 14.09
N ASN A 93 9.39 1.63 14.91
CA ASN A 93 8.50 1.47 16.06
C ASN A 93 7.14 2.12 15.81
N LEU A 94 6.44 1.73 14.74
CA LEU A 94 5.08 2.21 14.48
C LEU A 94 4.03 1.57 15.41
N GLY A 95 4.41 0.51 16.14
CA GLY A 95 3.55 -0.22 17.08
C GLY A 95 2.51 -1.09 16.37
N SER A 96 1.93 -2.05 17.09
CA SER A 96 0.82 -2.88 16.61
C SER A 96 -0.51 -2.10 16.69
N VAL A 97 -0.54 -0.91 16.08
CA VAL A 97 -1.76 -0.11 16.02
C VAL A 97 -2.66 -0.73 14.95
N ASP A 98 -3.92 -0.99 15.29
CA ASP A 98 -4.93 -1.36 14.29
C ASP A 98 -5.18 -0.14 13.39
N PHE A 99 -4.67 -0.12 12.16
CA PHE A 99 -4.88 0.98 11.21
C PHE A 99 -5.16 0.44 9.82
N ASP A 100 -5.81 1.25 8.98
CA ASP A 100 -6.00 0.94 7.56
C ASP A 100 -4.71 1.30 6.78
N PRO A 101 -3.99 0.32 6.21
CA PRO A 101 -2.72 0.56 5.54
C PRO A 101 -2.87 1.34 4.23
N GLU A 102 -4.00 1.23 3.55
CA GLU A 102 -4.28 1.99 2.33
C GLU A 102 -4.48 3.48 2.66
N ALA A 103 -5.29 3.77 3.68
CA ALA A 103 -5.51 5.13 4.16
C ALA A 103 -4.19 5.79 4.62
N ALA A 104 -3.33 5.02 5.27
CA ALA A 104 -2.00 5.47 5.69
C ALA A 104 -1.08 5.77 4.49
N ALA A 105 -1.05 4.88 3.50
CA ALA A 105 -0.25 5.07 2.28
C ALA A 105 -0.68 6.32 1.49
N ILE A 106 -1.98 6.55 1.34
CA ILE A 106 -2.52 7.74 0.68
C ILE A 106 -2.15 9.01 1.44
N ALA A 107 -2.31 9.02 2.77
CA ALA A 107 -1.98 10.18 3.59
C ALA A 107 -0.47 10.50 3.60
N ALA A 108 0.38 9.48 3.61
CA ALA A 108 1.83 9.65 3.48
C ALA A 108 2.20 10.24 2.11
N THR A 109 1.60 9.69 1.04
CA THR A 109 1.80 10.16 -0.34
C THR A 109 1.40 11.62 -0.50
N ASN A 110 0.20 12.00 -0.05
CA ASN A 110 -0.26 13.39 -0.08
C ASN A 110 0.77 14.30 0.60
N THR A 111 1.11 14.01 1.87
CA THR A 111 2.01 14.83 2.68
C THR A 111 3.39 15.01 2.03
N LEU A 112 3.98 13.93 1.50
CA LEU A 112 5.27 13.97 0.83
C LEU A 112 5.21 14.80 -0.46
N LEU A 113 4.24 14.52 -1.32
CA LEU A 113 4.14 15.15 -2.63
C LEU A 113 3.75 16.63 -2.53
N GLU A 114 2.89 17.02 -1.59
CA GLU A 114 2.56 18.43 -1.36
C GLU A 114 3.75 19.24 -0.85
N SER A 115 4.64 18.60 -0.08
CA SER A 115 5.87 19.23 0.40
C SER A 115 6.90 19.37 -0.72
N ILE A 116 7.06 18.34 -1.57
CA ILE A 116 8.06 18.33 -2.64
C ILE A 116 7.60 19.17 -3.86
N TYR A 117 6.32 19.08 -4.23
CA TYR A 117 5.74 19.72 -5.42
C TYR A 117 4.69 20.76 -5.05
N ALA A 118 5.09 21.80 -4.31
CA ALA A 118 4.18 22.83 -3.80
C ALA A 118 3.26 23.46 -4.86
N LYS A 119 3.71 23.60 -6.12
CA LYS A 119 2.92 24.13 -7.24
C LYS A 119 1.78 23.21 -7.72
N ARG A 120 1.77 21.94 -7.29
CA ARG A 120 0.78 20.92 -7.66
C ARG A 120 -0.09 20.51 -6.47
N ARG A 121 -0.02 21.23 -5.35
CA ARG A 121 -0.73 20.91 -4.11
C ARG A 121 -2.21 20.63 -4.33
N ASP A 122 -2.92 21.51 -5.04
CA ASP A 122 -4.37 21.34 -5.26
C ASP A 122 -4.70 20.05 -6.01
N THR A 123 -3.92 19.70 -7.04
CA THR A 123 -4.08 18.44 -7.79
C THR A 123 -3.77 17.22 -6.93
N ILE A 124 -2.70 17.30 -6.13
CA ILE A 124 -2.30 16.23 -5.21
C ILE A 124 -3.38 16.00 -4.17
N ASN A 125 -3.86 17.09 -3.54
CA ASN A 125 -4.88 17.00 -2.52
C ASN A 125 -6.17 16.41 -3.09
N GLN A 126 -6.64 16.92 -4.22
CA GLN A 126 -7.87 16.45 -4.85
C GLN A 126 -7.83 14.94 -5.17
N VAL A 127 -6.73 14.45 -5.74
CA VAL A 127 -6.59 13.02 -6.09
C VAL A 127 -6.56 12.17 -4.83
N CYS A 128 -5.78 12.57 -3.83
CA CYS A 128 -5.67 11.81 -2.58
C CYS A 128 -6.97 11.85 -1.77
N GLU A 129 -7.69 12.96 -1.72
CA GLU A 129 -9.01 13.07 -1.09
C GLU A 129 -10.02 12.12 -1.76
N GLN A 130 -10.02 12.05 -3.09
CA GLN A 130 -10.88 11.12 -3.82
C GLN A 130 -10.58 9.66 -3.46
N TRP A 131 -9.30 9.28 -3.39
CA TRP A 131 -8.94 7.92 -2.96
C TRP A 131 -9.33 7.64 -1.52
N GLN A 132 -9.20 8.62 -0.62
CA GLN A 132 -9.65 8.47 0.76
C GLN A 132 -11.16 8.27 0.83
N MET A 133 -11.98 8.85 -0.06
CA MET A 133 -13.43 8.62 -0.06
C MET A 133 -13.83 7.18 -0.39
N ASP A 134 -12.97 6.44 -1.10
CA ASP A 134 -13.20 5.02 -1.42
C ASP A 134 -13.05 4.12 -0.18
N ILE A 135 -12.36 4.60 0.87
CA ILE A 135 -12.12 3.87 2.11
C ILE A 135 -13.24 4.17 3.12
N PRO A 136 -13.91 3.13 3.67
CA PRO A 136 -14.96 3.30 4.67
C PRO A 136 -14.51 4.15 5.86
N ALA A 137 -15.36 5.08 6.29
CA ALA A 137 -15.09 5.89 7.47
C ALA A 137 -15.04 5.01 8.73
N GLY A 138 -14.06 5.25 9.59
CA GLY A 138 -13.94 4.57 10.87
C GLY A 138 -12.60 4.79 11.56
N PRO A 139 -12.44 4.29 12.79
CA PRO A 139 -11.24 4.53 13.59
C PRO A 139 -9.93 4.02 12.94
N ALA A 140 -9.98 2.90 12.21
CA ALA A 140 -8.82 2.36 11.51
C ALA A 140 -8.31 3.31 10.41
N LYS A 141 -9.22 3.90 9.64
CA LYS A 141 -8.92 4.92 8.62
C LYS A 141 -8.31 6.17 9.25
N GLU A 142 -8.95 6.74 10.28
CA GLU A 142 -8.46 7.95 10.96
C GLU A 142 -7.05 7.77 11.55
N ARG A 143 -6.80 6.59 12.13
CA ARG A 143 -5.46 6.22 12.63
C ARG A 143 -4.48 6.04 11.47
N GLY A 144 -4.88 5.38 10.39
CA GLY A 144 -4.07 5.22 9.19
C GLY A 144 -3.64 6.56 8.62
N GLU A 145 -4.58 7.47 8.40
CA GLU A 145 -4.30 8.82 7.93
C GLU A 145 -3.31 9.57 8.82
N THR A 146 -3.53 9.51 10.14
CA THR A 146 -2.66 10.16 11.12
C THR A 146 -1.26 9.56 11.11
N LEU A 147 -1.15 8.24 11.07
CA LEU A 147 0.11 7.53 11.01
C LEU A 147 0.88 7.83 9.72
N GLY A 148 0.18 7.82 8.58
CA GLY A 148 0.75 8.14 7.27
C GLY A 148 1.37 9.53 7.24
N ARG A 149 0.67 10.54 7.76
CA ARG A 149 1.20 11.91 7.91
C ARG A 149 2.47 11.94 8.77
N GLN A 150 2.49 11.22 9.90
CA GLN A 150 3.66 11.16 10.78
C GLN A 150 4.86 10.47 10.11
N VAL A 151 4.63 9.37 9.37
CA VAL A 151 5.70 8.69 8.63
C VAL A 151 6.26 9.61 7.55
N ALA A 152 5.41 10.28 6.77
CA ALA A 152 5.84 11.26 5.76
C ALA A 152 6.70 12.38 6.36
N GLN A 153 6.28 12.95 7.49
CA GLN A 153 7.06 13.97 8.20
C GLN A 153 8.45 13.46 8.63
N LYS A 154 8.55 12.20 9.08
CA LYS A 154 9.85 11.59 9.40
C LYS A 154 10.74 11.44 8.17
N TYR A 155 10.18 11.07 7.02
CA TYR A 155 10.94 10.99 5.76
C TYR A 155 11.40 12.37 5.27
N LEU A 156 10.54 13.38 5.35
CA LEU A 156 10.90 14.78 5.03
C LEU A 156 12.04 15.26 5.92
N ALA A 157 11.94 15.06 7.23
CA ALA A 157 13.00 15.44 8.18
C ALA A 157 14.29 14.64 7.98
N PHE A 158 14.19 13.32 7.72
CA PHE A 158 15.36 12.48 7.48
C PHE A 158 16.12 12.89 6.23
N ARG A 159 15.40 13.35 5.20
CA ARG A 159 15.95 13.76 3.90
C ARG A 159 16.12 15.26 3.76
N ASP A 160 15.87 16.01 4.81
CA ASP A 160 16.17 17.41 4.87
C ASP A 160 17.69 17.61 4.78
N HIS A 161 18.13 18.60 4.00
CA HIS A 161 19.55 18.95 3.80
C HIS A 161 20.44 17.78 3.34
N ASP A 162 19.89 16.84 2.54
CA ASP A 162 20.64 15.72 1.99
C ASP A 162 21.44 16.04 0.73
N GLY A 163 21.55 17.34 0.39
CA GLY A 163 22.22 17.84 -0.78
C GLY A 163 21.31 18.01 -2.00
N HIS A 164 20.03 17.61 -1.94
CA HIS A 164 19.08 17.80 -3.04
C HIS A 164 18.81 19.28 -3.38
N GLU A 165 19.06 20.17 -2.43
CA GLU A 165 18.89 21.61 -2.52
C GLU A 165 20.07 22.34 -3.20
N LYS A 166 21.18 21.64 -3.45
CA LYS A 166 22.36 22.24 -4.07
C LYS A 166 22.15 22.43 -5.57
N ASN A 167 22.37 23.65 -6.04
CA ASN A 167 22.55 23.91 -7.47
C ASN A 167 23.96 23.43 -7.85
N GLY A 168 24.09 22.74 -8.97
CA GLY A 168 25.39 22.25 -9.44
C GLY A 168 26.41 23.38 -9.60
N ASP A 169 27.52 23.26 -8.88
CA ASP A 169 28.72 24.09 -8.94
C ASP A 169 29.38 24.07 -10.33
#